data_AF-A0A962IKP2-F1
#
_entry.id   AF-A0A962IKP2-F1
#
_cell.length_a   1.000
_cell.length_b   1.000
_cell.length_c   1.000
_cell.angle_alpha   90.00
_cell.angle_beta   90.00
_cell.angle_gamma   90.00
#
_symmetry.space_group_name_H-M   'P 1'
#
loop_
_entity.id
_entity.type
_entity.pdbx_description
1 polymer ?
#
loop_
_entity_poly.entity_id
_entity_poly.type
_entity_poly.pdbx_seq_one_letter_code
_entity_poly.pdbx_strand_id
1 'polypeptide(L)'
;MPSTISTRALWLACLLPVSAWSQGDPVTAELRQLKQELARLQDRIERLERQQAQATDSGASPEVVATRKAAPLTDATAAPLTDAPKPAKPNVKMAGRIHSDVYAFDEDQLPLSGGTELRRARLEWHADLGDWGADVVYELAGDGGADGLRDVLVRRQVGDTRWFLGQFKPLRSMAELTSSNNLVVPERPFLSASGVFSGRQHQQGLGFLT
;
A
#
# COMPACT_ATOMS: atom_id res chain seq x y z
N MET A 1 82.48 5.96 -17.34
CA MET A 1 82.62 7.24 -18.04
C MET A 1 81.24 7.67 -18.52
N PRO A 2 80.79 8.86 -18.12
CA PRO A 2 79.45 9.40 -18.40
C PRO A 2 79.47 10.26 -19.69
N SER A 3 78.32 10.41 -20.34
CA SER A 3 78.07 11.58 -21.18
C SER A 3 76.60 12.00 -21.06
N THR A 4 76.45 13.11 -20.37
CA THR A 4 75.26 13.92 -20.12
C THR A 4 75.00 14.95 -21.24
N ILE A 5 73.85 15.62 -21.16
CA ILE A 5 73.49 16.97 -21.67
C ILE A 5 72.84 17.01 -23.07
N SER A 6 71.85 17.85 -23.41
CA SER A 6 70.68 18.47 -22.76
C SER A 6 69.91 19.26 -23.84
N THR A 7 68.63 19.56 -23.58
CA THR A 7 67.85 20.76 -24.00
C THR A 7 67.85 21.24 -25.47
N ARG A 8 66.67 21.27 -26.11
CA ARG A 8 65.82 22.48 -26.26
C ARG A 8 64.57 22.21 -27.09
N ALA A 9 63.50 22.89 -26.69
CA ALA A 9 62.16 22.89 -27.25
C ALA A 9 62.09 23.49 -28.66
N LEU A 10 61.11 23.01 -29.44
CA LEU A 10 60.46 23.84 -30.46
C LEU A 10 58.95 23.56 -30.42
N TRP A 11 58.20 24.57 -29.98
CA TRP A 11 56.76 24.65 -30.19
C TRP A 11 56.49 24.90 -31.67
N LEU A 12 55.67 24.05 -32.30
CA LEU A 12 54.96 24.44 -33.52
C LEU A 12 53.58 23.80 -33.50
N ALA A 13 52.57 24.65 -33.26
CA ALA A 13 51.17 24.31 -33.45
C ALA A 13 50.89 24.21 -34.95
N CYS A 14 50.36 23.07 -35.40
CA CYS A 14 49.62 22.96 -36.66
C CYS A 14 48.29 22.27 -36.37
N LEU A 15 47.24 23.08 -36.51
CA LEU A 15 45.83 22.71 -36.51
C LEU A 15 45.56 21.59 -37.51
N LEU A 16 45.08 20.45 -37.03
CA LEU A 16 44.33 19.49 -37.82
C LEU A 16 42.94 19.35 -37.19
N PRO A 17 41.86 19.36 -37.99
CA PRO A 17 40.52 19.22 -37.46
C PRO A 17 40.36 17.81 -36.91
N VAL A 18 40.15 17.71 -35.59
CA VAL A 18 39.59 16.49 -35.00
C VAL A 18 38.16 16.41 -35.52
N SER A 19 37.95 15.62 -36.56
CA SER A 19 36.62 15.18 -36.95
C SER A 19 35.99 14.56 -35.72
N ALA A 20 35.04 15.26 -35.10
CA ALA A 20 34.29 14.76 -33.98
C ALA A 20 33.53 13.52 -34.45
N TRP A 21 33.97 12.35 -34.04
CA TRP A 21 33.16 11.15 -34.13
C TRP A 21 32.05 11.31 -33.10
N SER A 22 30.91 11.88 -33.50
CA SER A 22 29.70 11.79 -32.67
C SER A 22 29.17 10.36 -32.78
N GLN A 23 29.79 9.43 -32.06
CA GLN A 23 29.08 8.23 -31.65
C GLN A 23 27.99 8.71 -30.69
N GLY A 24 26.75 8.74 -31.16
CA GLY A 24 25.60 9.06 -30.33
C GLY A 24 25.51 8.02 -29.22
N ASP A 25 25.92 8.41 -28.01
CA ASP A 25 25.83 7.55 -26.84
C ASP A 25 24.38 7.06 -26.67
N PRO A 26 24.14 5.76 -26.46
CA PRO A 26 22.79 5.20 -26.28
C PRO A 26 22.04 5.91 -25.14
N VAL A 27 22.77 6.35 -24.11
CA VAL A 27 22.27 7.14 -22.98
C VAL A 27 21.63 8.46 -23.44
N THR A 28 22.17 9.12 -24.48
CA THR A 28 21.60 10.38 -25.01
C THR A 28 20.34 10.17 -25.85
N ALA A 29 20.18 8.98 -26.43
CA ALA A 29 18.96 8.59 -27.14
C ALA A 29 17.85 8.24 -26.14
N GLU A 30 18.17 7.48 -25.10
CA GLU A 30 17.26 7.13 -24.00
C GLU A 30 16.78 8.38 -23.23
N LEU A 31 17.70 9.32 -22.94
CA LEU A 31 17.33 10.60 -22.31
C LEU A 31 16.38 11.43 -23.18
N ARG A 32 16.52 11.39 -24.51
CA ARG A 32 15.57 12.06 -25.42
C ARG A 32 14.21 11.37 -25.40
N GLN A 33 14.19 10.04 -25.38
CA GLN A 33 12.96 9.26 -25.32
C GLN A 33 12.21 9.50 -24.00
N LEU A 34 12.91 9.48 -22.85
CA LEU A 34 12.33 9.77 -21.54
C LEU A 34 11.76 11.19 -21.46
N LYS A 35 12.45 12.18 -22.03
CA LYS A 35 11.94 13.56 -22.10
C LYS A 35 10.68 13.68 -22.95
N GLN A 36 10.61 12.95 -24.07
CA GLN A 36 9.40 12.89 -24.90
C GLN A 36 8.23 12.23 -24.17
N GLU A 37 8.51 11.18 -23.40
CA GLU A 37 7.49 10.49 -22.62
C GLU A 37 6.95 11.37 -21.48
N LEU A 38 7.83 12.08 -20.77
CA LEU A 38 7.41 13.04 -19.74
C LEU A 38 6.56 14.17 -20.32
N ALA A 39 6.93 14.73 -21.48
CA ALA A 39 6.14 15.75 -22.16
C ALA A 39 4.74 15.22 -22.54
N ARG A 40 4.66 13.97 -23.02
CA ARG A 40 3.39 13.31 -23.35
C ARG A 40 2.51 13.09 -22.12
N LEU A 41 3.11 12.76 -20.98
CA LEU A 41 2.38 12.57 -19.73
C LEU A 41 1.86 13.91 -19.18
N GLN A 42 2.65 14.97 -19.25
CA GLN A 42 2.22 16.33 -18.89
C GLN A 42 1.02 16.78 -19.74
N ASP A 43 1.09 16.62 -21.06
CA ASP A 43 -0.04 16.92 -21.96
C ASP A 43 -1.30 16.09 -21.66
N ARG A 44 -1.14 14.88 -21.12
CA ARG A 44 -2.27 14.02 -20.74
C ARG A 44 -2.90 14.49 -19.44
N ILE A 45 -2.08 14.90 -18.47
CA ILE A 45 -2.55 15.46 -17.19
C ILE A 45 -3.35 16.74 -17.47
N GLU A 46 -2.81 17.69 -18.23
CA GLU A 46 -3.51 18.94 -18.55
C GLU A 46 -4.85 18.69 -19.27
N ARG A 47 -4.89 17.68 -20.16
CA ARG A 47 -6.14 17.29 -20.83
C ARG A 47 -7.16 16.72 -19.85
N LEU A 48 -6.74 15.88 -18.92
CA LEU A 48 -7.62 15.30 -17.91
C LEU A 48 -8.11 16.36 -16.92
N GLU A 49 -7.24 17.28 -16.51
CA GLU A 49 -7.62 18.41 -15.67
C GLU A 49 -8.64 19.32 -16.36
N ARG A 50 -8.48 19.61 -17.66
CA ARG A 50 -9.48 20.35 -18.45
C ARG A 50 -10.79 19.58 -18.59
N GLN A 51 -10.75 18.26 -18.76
CA GLN A 51 -11.96 17.42 -18.82
C GLN A 51 -12.69 17.41 -17.47
N GLN A 52 -11.97 17.33 -16.35
CA GLN A 52 -12.55 17.41 -15.02
C GLN A 52 -13.15 18.80 -14.75
N ALA A 53 -12.43 19.88 -15.10
CA ALA A 53 -12.93 21.24 -14.97
C ALA A 53 -14.22 21.46 -15.79
N GLN A 54 -14.28 20.91 -17.01
CA GLN A 54 -15.48 20.95 -17.86
C GLN A 54 -16.61 20.06 -17.34
N ALA A 55 -16.30 18.94 -16.68
CA ALA A 55 -17.28 18.08 -16.02
C ALA A 55 -17.83 18.68 -14.72
N THR A 56 -17.09 19.58 -14.05
CA THR A 56 -17.60 20.35 -12.91
C THR A 56 -18.47 21.55 -13.33
N ASP A 57 -18.22 22.16 -14.51
CA ASP A 57 -19.02 23.28 -15.02
C ASP A 57 -20.26 22.83 -15.83
N SER A 58 -20.16 21.69 -16.53
CA SER A 58 -21.32 21.06 -17.16
C SER A 58 -21.97 20.17 -16.12
N GLY A 59 -23.05 20.62 -15.48
CA GLY A 59 -23.83 19.88 -14.48
C GLY A 59 -24.41 18.55 -14.98
N ALA A 60 -23.55 17.60 -15.33
CA ALA A 60 -23.86 16.22 -15.64
C ALA A 60 -23.94 15.47 -14.32
N SER A 61 -25.11 15.60 -13.68
CA SER A 61 -25.55 14.63 -12.67
C SER A 61 -25.29 13.22 -13.18
N PRO A 62 -24.60 12.35 -12.43
CA PRO A 62 -24.70 10.93 -12.72
C PRO A 62 -26.18 10.56 -12.57
N GLU A 63 -26.69 9.93 -13.60
CA GLU A 63 -28.03 9.39 -13.72
C GLU A 63 -28.31 8.43 -12.55
N VAL A 64 -28.82 8.98 -11.44
CA VAL A 64 -29.43 8.19 -10.38
C VAL A 64 -30.80 7.78 -10.91
N VAL A 65 -30.86 6.49 -11.28
CA VAL A 65 -32.04 5.63 -11.38
C VAL A 65 -33.30 6.30 -10.81
N ALA A 66 -34.23 6.60 -11.71
CA ALA A 66 -35.52 7.18 -11.44
C ALA A 66 -36.19 6.55 -10.20
N THR A 67 -36.26 7.33 -9.12
CA THR A 67 -37.19 7.08 -8.02
C THR A 67 -38.60 7.18 -8.59
N ARG A 68 -39.21 6.03 -8.89
CA ARG A 68 -40.65 5.96 -9.14
C ARG A 68 -41.35 6.45 -7.88
N LYS A 69 -41.88 7.66 -7.95
CA LYS A 69 -42.82 8.22 -6.98
C LYS A 69 -44.02 7.27 -6.94
N ALA A 70 -44.09 6.41 -5.94
CA ALA A 70 -45.26 5.57 -5.70
C ALA A 70 -46.46 6.50 -5.42
N ALA A 71 -47.53 6.33 -6.19
CA ALA A 71 -48.80 6.98 -5.95
C ALA A 71 -49.35 6.54 -4.57
N PRO A 72 -50.05 7.43 -3.83
CA PRO A 72 -50.65 7.06 -2.57
C PRO A 72 -51.80 6.08 -2.84
N LEU A 73 -51.62 4.82 -2.43
CA LEU A 73 -52.71 3.86 -2.32
C LEU A 73 -53.51 4.21 -1.06
N THR A 74 -54.77 4.53 -1.29
CA THR A 74 -55.80 4.84 -0.30
C THR A 74 -56.05 3.68 0.66
N ASP A 75 -56.27 4.05 1.92
CA ASP A 75 -56.91 3.33 3.03
C ASP A 75 -57.14 1.82 2.87
N ALA A 76 -56.33 1.05 3.60
CA ALA A 76 -56.72 -0.25 4.10
C ALA A 76 -56.20 -0.43 5.53
N THR A 77 -57.13 -0.36 6.48
CA THR A 77 -56.98 -0.66 7.89
C THR A 77 -56.35 -2.04 8.09
N ALA A 78 -55.12 -2.10 8.60
CA ALA A 78 -54.48 -3.34 9.05
C ALA A 78 -53.57 -3.08 10.25
N ALA A 79 -53.67 -3.99 11.22
CA ALA A 79 -53.14 -3.97 12.59
C ALA A 79 -51.63 -3.65 12.73
N PRO A 80 -51.19 -3.16 13.90
CA PRO A 80 -49.79 -2.83 14.15
C PRO A 80 -48.91 -4.08 14.06
N LEU A 81 -48.06 -4.13 13.03
CA LEU A 81 -46.93 -5.03 12.96
C LEU A 81 -45.96 -4.68 14.08
N THR A 82 -45.80 -5.62 15.00
CA THR A 82 -44.82 -5.62 16.08
C THR A 82 -43.42 -5.37 15.54
N ASP A 83 -42.75 -4.36 16.10
CA ASP A 83 -41.31 -4.08 16.11
C ASP A 83 -40.48 -4.71 15.00
N ALA A 84 -40.40 -4.01 13.85
CA ALA A 84 -39.30 -4.23 12.93
C ALA A 84 -37.97 -3.97 13.66
N PRO A 85 -36.96 -4.87 13.55
CA PRO A 85 -35.67 -4.64 14.16
C PRO A 85 -35.09 -3.34 13.61
N LYS A 86 -34.75 -2.43 14.52
CA LYS A 86 -34.13 -1.15 14.17
C LYS A 86 -32.91 -1.44 13.31
N PRO A 87 -32.79 -0.87 12.08
CA PRO A 87 -31.62 -1.09 11.26
C PRO A 87 -30.39 -0.66 12.04
N ALA A 88 -29.46 -1.60 12.24
CA ALA A 88 -28.21 -1.32 12.91
C ALA A 88 -27.51 -0.17 12.16
N LYS A 89 -27.09 0.85 12.91
CA LYS A 89 -26.44 2.00 12.30
C LYS A 89 -25.09 1.54 11.74
N PRO A 90 -24.82 1.77 10.44
CA PRO A 90 -23.53 1.42 9.88
C PRO A 90 -22.43 2.23 10.58
N ASN A 91 -21.38 1.55 11.03
CA ASN A 91 -20.23 2.16 11.67
C ASN A 91 -18.98 1.80 10.87
N VAL A 92 -18.32 2.81 10.31
CA VAL A 92 -17.06 2.63 9.59
C VAL A 92 -15.98 3.37 10.35
N LYS A 93 -14.92 2.64 10.70
CA LYS A 93 -13.72 3.17 11.37
C LYS A 93 -12.53 2.99 10.46
N MET A 94 -11.70 4.03 10.38
CA MET A 94 -10.38 3.97 9.76
C MET A 94 -9.36 4.23 10.86
N ALA A 95 -8.34 3.39 10.91
CA ALA A 95 -7.22 3.50 11.82
C ALA A 95 -5.92 3.29 11.05
N GLY A 96 -4.80 3.61 11.68
CA GLY A 96 -3.49 3.40 11.10
C GLY A 96 -2.43 3.32 12.18
N ARG A 97 -1.31 2.70 11.85
CA ARG A 97 -0.21 2.46 12.80
C ARG A 97 1.13 2.58 12.10
N ILE A 98 2.07 3.26 12.74
CA ILE A 98 3.41 3.52 12.20
C ILE A 98 4.43 3.14 13.26
N HIS A 99 5.41 2.31 12.90
CA HIS A 99 6.54 1.90 13.75
C HIS A 99 7.83 2.20 12.99
N SER A 100 8.67 3.04 13.59
CA SER A 100 10.02 3.34 13.09
C SER A 100 11.01 2.95 14.16
N ASP A 101 11.91 2.05 13.79
CA ASP A 101 12.87 1.44 14.71
C ASP A 101 14.28 1.87 14.29
N VAL A 102 15.15 2.06 15.27
CA VAL A 102 16.57 2.38 15.08
C VAL A 102 17.36 1.37 15.89
N TYR A 103 18.32 0.71 15.25
CA TYR A 103 19.10 -0.34 15.88
C TYR A 103 20.58 -0.16 15.58
N ALA A 104 21.41 -0.48 16.58
CA ALA A 104 22.85 -0.55 16.47
C ALA A 104 23.28 -1.85 17.15
N PHE A 105 24.09 -2.64 16.46
CA PHE A 105 24.62 -3.90 16.95
C PHE A 105 26.13 -3.83 16.97
N ASP A 106 26.75 -4.55 17.90
CA ASP A 106 28.19 -4.78 17.91
C ASP A 106 28.51 -6.01 17.04
N GLU A 107 29.50 -5.90 16.17
CA GLU A 107 29.77 -6.88 15.09
C GLU A 107 30.77 -7.98 15.51
N ASP A 108 30.79 -8.36 16.79
CA ASP A 108 31.84 -9.23 17.35
C ASP A 108 31.89 -10.65 16.77
N GLN A 109 30.74 -11.25 16.40
CA GLN A 109 30.66 -12.64 15.94
C GLN A 109 30.04 -12.81 14.55
N LEU A 110 29.20 -11.86 14.14
CA LEU A 110 28.50 -11.86 12.87
C LEU A 110 28.46 -10.42 12.36
N PRO A 111 28.70 -10.18 11.06
CA PRO A 111 28.51 -8.85 10.49
C PRO A 111 27.02 -8.51 10.54
N LEU A 112 26.63 -7.63 11.45
CA LEU A 112 25.28 -7.07 11.57
C LEU A 112 25.36 -5.57 11.38
N SER A 113 24.75 -5.05 10.32
CA SER A 113 24.65 -3.61 10.12
C SER A 113 23.62 -2.99 11.06
N GLY A 114 24.02 -1.95 11.78
CA GLY A 114 23.08 -1.00 12.38
C GLY A 114 22.33 -0.20 11.31
N GLY A 115 21.15 0.30 11.64
CA GLY A 115 20.29 0.97 10.68
C GLY A 115 19.08 1.65 11.28
N THR A 116 18.32 2.29 10.40
CA THR A 116 16.98 2.81 10.69
C THR A 116 16.01 2.13 9.74
N GLU A 117 14.88 1.65 10.25
CA GLU A 117 13.87 1.04 9.40
C GLU A 117 12.46 1.52 9.77
N LEU A 118 11.61 1.57 8.75
CA LEU A 118 10.18 1.70 8.96
C LEU A 118 9.57 0.30 9.00
N ARG A 119 9.56 -0.27 10.21
CA ARG A 119 9.17 -1.68 10.39
C ARG A 119 7.71 -1.94 10.06
N ARG A 120 6.83 -0.99 10.36
CA ARG A 120 5.39 -1.13 10.08
C ARG A 120 4.79 0.20 9.68
N ALA A 121 3.95 0.16 8.65
CA ALA A 121 3.07 1.25 8.29
C ALA A 121 1.77 0.63 7.83
N ARG A 122 0.72 0.72 8.64
CA ARG A 122 -0.57 0.06 8.39
C ARG A 122 -1.68 1.06 8.26
N LEU A 123 -2.60 0.72 7.37
CA LEU A 123 -3.92 1.30 7.27
C LEU A 123 -4.93 0.18 7.54
N GLU A 124 -5.87 0.47 8.44
CA GLU A 124 -6.87 -0.46 8.93
C GLU A 124 -8.25 0.16 8.69
N TRP A 125 -9.13 -0.58 8.03
CA TRP A 125 -10.52 -0.21 7.83
C TRP A 125 -11.41 -1.27 8.46
N HIS A 126 -12.37 -0.83 9.25
CA HIS A 126 -13.35 -1.66 9.93
C HIS A 126 -14.74 -1.14 9.60
N ALA A 127 -15.57 -1.97 8.98
CA ALA A 127 -16.97 -1.69 8.75
C ALA A 127 -17.82 -2.65 9.58
N ASP A 128 -18.79 -2.11 10.30
CA ASP A 128 -19.83 -2.82 11.03
C ASP A 128 -21.18 -2.39 10.46
N LEU A 129 -21.93 -3.35 9.94
CA LEU A 129 -23.16 -3.19 9.19
C LEU A 129 -24.24 -4.09 9.82
N GLY A 130 -24.31 -4.11 11.16
CA GLY A 130 -25.26 -4.94 11.90
C GLY A 130 -24.76 -6.38 12.03
N ASP A 131 -25.44 -7.32 11.37
CA ASP A 131 -25.02 -8.72 11.38
C ASP A 131 -23.78 -8.98 10.53
N TRP A 132 -23.38 -8.02 9.70
CA TRP A 132 -22.23 -8.11 8.83
C TRP A 132 -21.10 -7.18 9.29
N GLY A 133 -19.87 -7.65 9.17
CA GLY A 133 -18.69 -6.83 9.37
C GLY A 133 -17.67 -7.07 8.27
N ALA A 134 -16.79 -6.10 8.02
CA ALA A 134 -15.65 -6.26 7.13
C ALA A 134 -14.42 -5.58 7.73
N ASP A 135 -13.29 -6.28 7.71
CA ASP A 135 -12.01 -5.74 8.13
C ASP A 135 -11.01 -5.86 6.98
N VAL A 136 -10.32 -4.76 6.69
CA VAL A 136 -9.27 -4.71 5.68
C VAL A 136 -8.06 -4.03 6.29
N VAL A 137 -6.93 -4.73 6.27
CA VAL A 137 -5.65 -4.21 6.77
C VAL A 137 -4.62 -4.27 5.65
N TYR A 138 -4.06 -3.12 5.32
CA TYR A 138 -3.00 -2.97 4.33
C TYR A 138 -1.72 -2.51 4.99
N GLU A 139 -0.60 -3.15 4.66
CA GLU A 139 0.75 -2.75 5.10
C GLU A 139 1.48 -2.06 3.95
N LEU A 140 1.92 -0.82 4.18
CA LEU A 140 2.67 0.00 3.24
C LEU A 140 4.19 -0.16 3.41
N ALA A 141 4.64 -0.59 4.58
CA ALA A 141 6.06 -0.69 4.89
C ALA A 141 6.45 -2.10 5.36
N GLY A 142 7.57 -2.57 4.86
CA GLY A 142 8.21 -3.82 5.24
C GLY A 142 9.32 -4.15 4.25
N ASP A 143 10.50 -4.45 4.79
CA ASP A 143 11.63 -4.85 3.95
C ASP A 143 11.34 -6.16 3.20
N GLY A 144 11.80 -6.24 1.94
CA GLY A 144 11.77 -7.47 1.15
C GLY A 144 10.41 -7.85 0.52
N GLY A 145 9.53 -6.89 0.23
CA GLY A 145 8.23 -7.16 -0.43
C GLY A 145 7.14 -7.63 0.53
N ALA A 146 7.24 -7.20 1.80
CA ALA A 146 6.25 -7.49 2.82
C ALA A 146 5.08 -6.47 2.80
N ASP A 147 5.01 -5.57 1.84
CA ASP A 147 3.88 -4.69 1.58
C ASP A 147 2.70 -5.47 1.00
N GLY A 148 1.48 -5.12 1.40
CA GLY A 148 0.27 -5.77 0.90
C GLY A 148 -0.85 -6.00 1.92
N LEU A 149 -1.88 -6.70 1.45
CA LEU A 149 -3.06 -7.06 2.24
C LEU A 149 -2.69 -8.08 3.31
N ARG A 150 -2.86 -7.68 4.57
CA ARG A 150 -2.58 -8.53 5.75
C ARG A 150 -3.82 -9.32 6.14
N ASP A 151 -4.89 -8.60 6.45
CA ASP A 151 -6.16 -9.16 6.88
C ASP A 151 -7.25 -8.63 5.95
N VAL A 152 -8.03 -9.54 5.39
CA VAL A 152 -9.17 -9.23 4.53
C VAL A 152 -10.25 -10.19 4.93
N LEU A 153 -11.14 -9.74 5.79
CA LEU A 153 -12.11 -10.58 6.45
C LEU A 153 -13.50 -10.00 6.29
N VAL A 154 -14.44 -10.83 5.86
CA VAL A 154 -15.86 -10.54 5.96
C VAL A 154 -16.43 -11.43 7.05
N ARG A 155 -17.14 -10.81 8.00
CA ARG A 155 -17.71 -11.44 9.17
C ARG A 155 -19.22 -11.41 9.07
N ARG A 156 -19.87 -12.47 9.55
CA ARG A 156 -21.32 -12.52 9.72
C ARG A 156 -21.66 -13.14 11.07
N GLN A 157 -22.47 -12.45 11.85
CA GLN A 157 -23.04 -12.98 13.08
C GLN A 157 -24.30 -13.79 12.74
N VAL A 158 -24.37 -15.03 13.20
CA VAL A 158 -25.55 -15.89 13.05
C VAL A 158 -25.83 -16.54 14.40
N GLY A 159 -26.77 -15.96 15.16
CA GLY A 159 -27.00 -16.32 16.56
C GLY A 159 -25.77 -15.97 17.41
N ASP A 160 -25.31 -16.93 18.22
CA ASP A 160 -24.10 -16.76 19.04
C ASP A 160 -22.80 -17.02 18.26
N THR A 161 -22.89 -17.65 17.08
CA THR A 161 -21.71 -17.99 16.29
C THR A 161 -21.34 -16.85 15.33
N ARG A 162 -20.06 -16.48 15.34
CA ARG A 162 -19.47 -15.57 14.36
C ARG A 162 -18.77 -16.35 13.27
N TRP A 163 -19.29 -16.24 12.05
CA TRP A 163 -18.65 -16.76 10.86
C TRP A 163 -17.75 -15.71 10.24
N PHE A 164 -16.60 -16.13 9.72
CA PHE A 164 -15.68 -15.22 9.07
C PHE A 164 -15.03 -15.89 7.86
N LEU A 165 -15.00 -15.17 6.75
CA LEU A 165 -14.49 -15.62 5.46
C LEU A 165 -13.42 -14.63 4.98
N GLY A 166 -12.28 -15.16 4.56
CA GLY A 166 -11.26 -14.40 3.88
C GLY A 166 -9.86 -14.79 4.33
N GLN A 167 -8.93 -13.83 4.31
CA GLN A 167 -7.57 -13.99 4.76
C GLN A 167 -7.44 -13.42 6.16
N PHE A 168 -7.24 -14.27 7.17
CA PHE A 168 -7.12 -13.84 8.55
C PHE A 168 -5.90 -14.46 9.21
N LYS A 169 -5.56 -13.93 10.39
CA LYS A 169 -4.48 -14.47 11.21
C LYS A 169 -4.98 -15.64 12.08
N PRO A 170 -4.45 -16.86 11.91
CA PRO A 170 -4.86 -18.02 12.68
C PRO A 170 -4.38 -17.92 14.13
N LEU A 171 -5.16 -18.49 15.05
CA LEU A 171 -4.90 -18.46 16.49
C LEU A 171 -3.81 -19.45 16.92
N ARG A 172 -2.55 -19.17 16.57
CA ARG A 172 -1.42 -20.13 16.75
C ARG A 172 -0.48 -19.83 17.92
N SER A 173 -0.39 -18.59 18.40
CA SER A 173 0.42 -18.27 19.58
C SER A 173 -0.03 -16.99 20.28
N MET A 174 0.31 -16.85 21.56
CA MET A 174 -0.01 -15.66 22.36
C MET A 174 0.67 -14.40 21.86
N ALA A 175 1.94 -14.49 21.46
CA ALA A 175 2.59 -13.37 20.81
C ALA A 175 1.82 -12.98 19.53
N GLU A 176 1.35 -13.94 18.73
CA GLU A 176 0.58 -13.72 17.49
C GLU A 176 -0.79 -13.09 17.71
N LEU A 177 -1.52 -13.47 18.75
CA LEU A 177 -2.81 -12.83 19.09
C LEU A 177 -2.65 -11.45 19.72
N THR A 178 -1.54 -11.23 20.41
CA THR A 178 -1.25 -9.93 20.99
C THR A 178 -1.01 -8.93 19.87
N SER A 179 -1.73 -7.81 19.94
CA SER A 179 -1.50 -6.68 19.04
C SER A 179 -0.03 -6.30 19.06
N SER A 180 0.55 -6.02 17.90
CA SER A 180 1.94 -5.58 17.81
C SER A 180 2.20 -4.25 18.52
N ASN A 181 1.16 -3.48 18.87
CA ASN A 181 1.31 -2.28 19.70
C ASN A 181 1.51 -2.59 21.19
N ASN A 182 1.13 -3.80 21.61
CA ASN A 182 1.09 -4.19 23.02
C ASN A 182 2.08 -5.34 23.31
N LEU A 183 3.04 -5.59 22.41
CA LEU A 183 4.11 -6.54 22.67
C LEU A 183 5.10 -5.93 23.67
N VAL A 184 5.59 -6.73 24.61
CA VAL A 184 6.56 -6.31 25.63
C VAL A 184 7.96 -6.06 25.02
N VAL A 185 8.29 -6.83 23.98
CA VAL A 185 9.55 -6.76 23.24
C VAL A 185 9.32 -6.12 21.88
N PRO A 186 10.32 -5.42 21.30
CA PRO A 186 10.18 -4.81 20.00
C PRO A 186 9.90 -5.88 18.96
N GLU A 187 10.66 -6.97 18.94
CA GLU A 187 10.45 -8.07 17.99
C GLU A 187 9.62 -9.22 18.55
N ARG A 188 8.90 -9.89 17.65
CA ARG A 188 8.27 -11.17 17.97
C ARG A 188 9.35 -12.23 18.17
N PRO A 189 9.14 -13.23 19.06
CA PRO A 189 10.10 -14.30 19.23
C PRO A 189 10.31 -15.05 17.91
N PHE A 190 11.51 -15.56 17.65
CA PHE A 190 11.82 -16.28 16.41
C PHE A 190 10.91 -17.52 16.19
N LEU A 191 10.42 -18.14 17.28
CA LEU A 191 9.47 -19.25 17.25
C LEU A 191 8.03 -18.81 16.94
N SER A 192 7.78 -17.54 16.64
CA SER A 192 6.45 -17.09 16.27
C SER A 192 6.06 -17.59 14.87
N ALA A 193 4.77 -17.54 14.55
CA ALA A 193 4.27 -17.96 13.24
C ALA A 193 4.95 -17.19 12.09
N SER A 194 5.34 -15.93 12.32
CA SER A 194 6.10 -15.14 11.35
C SER A 194 7.47 -15.74 11.04
N GLY A 195 8.19 -16.21 12.06
CA GLY A 195 9.50 -16.85 11.91
C GLY A 195 9.40 -18.28 11.37
N VAL A 196 8.46 -19.09 11.88
CA VAL A 196 8.32 -20.50 11.49
C VAL A 196 7.74 -20.67 10.08
N PHE A 197 6.80 -19.81 9.67
CA PHE A 197 6.10 -19.94 8.38
C PHE A 197 6.61 -18.98 7.30
N SER A 198 7.67 -18.21 7.56
CA SER A 198 8.36 -17.36 6.59
C SER A 198 7.41 -16.56 5.67
N GLY A 199 6.46 -15.84 6.27
CA GLY A 199 5.46 -15.04 5.55
C GLY A 199 4.13 -15.74 5.24
N ARG A 200 4.04 -17.08 5.34
CA ARG A 200 2.78 -17.85 5.20
C ARG A 200 1.97 -17.92 6.49
N GLN A 201 1.93 -16.80 7.20
CA GLN A 201 1.33 -16.69 8.51
C GLN A 201 -0.19 -16.46 8.47
N HIS A 202 -0.73 -16.01 7.34
CA HIS A 202 -2.16 -15.82 7.15
C HIS A 202 -2.80 -17.09 6.58
N GLN A 203 -4.00 -17.39 7.05
CA GLN A 203 -4.81 -18.48 6.54
C GLN A 203 -5.95 -17.89 5.71
N GLN A 204 -6.16 -18.45 4.53
CA GLN A 204 -7.30 -18.12 3.68
C GLN A 204 -8.39 -19.17 3.88
N GLY A 205 -9.63 -18.74 4.04
CA GLY A 205 -10.77 -19.64 4.07
C GLY A 205 -11.88 -19.18 5.01
N LEU A 206 -12.69 -20.16 5.40
CA LEU A 206 -13.80 -19.99 6.33
C LEU A 206 -13.36 -20.41 7.73
N GLY A 207 -13.66 -19.58 8.72
CA GLY A 207 -13.60 -19.96 10.12
C GLY A 207 -14.87 -19.57 10.86
N PHE A 208 -15.01 -20.12 12.07
CA PHE A 208 -16.11 -19.80 12.96
C PHE A 208 -15.59 -19.70 14.38
N LEU A 209 -16.22 -18.84 15.17
CA LEU A 209 -16.04 -18.70 16.60
C LEU A 209 -17.42 -18.87 17.23
N THR A 210 -17.54 -19.80 18.17
CA THR A 210 -18.73 -20.06 18.96
C THR A 210 -18.55 -19.48 20.35
#